data_AF-A0A9C9DF42-F1
#
_entry.id   AF-A0A9C9DF42-F1
#
_cell.length_a   1.000
_cell.length_b   1.000
_cell.length_c   1.000
_cell.angle_alpha   90.00
_cell.angle_beta   90.00
_cell.angle_gamma   90.00
#
_symmetry.space_group_name_H-M   'P 1'
#
loop_
_entity.id
_entity.type
_entity.pdbx_description
1 polymer ?
#
loop_
_entity_poly.entity_id
_entity_poly.type
_entity_poly.pdbx_seq_one_letter_code
_entity_poly.pdbx_strand_id
1 'polypeptide(L)'
;MNEQHLSRFRGWLRWESWMPGWVWGVLALGAAASGLALARLPLLWAGIGLLVAILLIATLIDPLVGLGVVLVLGPTKPLTDYFVPELPLDLGQIALIVTLGAWFLHAA
;
A
#
# COMPACT_ATOMS: atom_id res chain seq x y z
N MET A 1 -35.82 15.77 12.22
CA MET A 1 -34.60 15.60 11.40
C MET A 1 -33.44 16.14 12.23
N ASN A 2 -32.58 15.27 12.78
CA ASN A 2 -31.70 15.57 13.92
C ASN A 2 -30.43 16.36 13.54
N GLU A 3 -30.10 17.39 14.30
CA GLU A 3 -28.92 18.25 14.10
C GLU A 3 -27.57 17.52 14.17
N GLN A 4 -27.52 16.33 14.80
CA GLN A 4 -26.33 15.48 14.84
C GLN A 4 -25.89 14.93 13.47
N HIS A 5 -26.82 14.76 12.52
CA HIS A 5 -26.45 14.34 11.17
C HIS A 5 -25.80 15.46 10.37
N LEU A 6 -26.21 16.71 10.62
CA LEU A 6 -25.69 17.89 9.93
C LEU A 6 -24.26 18.23 10.38
N SER A 7 -23.90 17.99 11.64
CA SER A 7 -22.54 18.24 12.13
C SER A 7 -21.52 17.23 11.59
N ARG A 8 -21.90 15.94 11.45
CA ARG A 8 -21.04 14.92 10.80
C ARG A 8 -20.79 15.20 9.33
N PHE A 9 -21.82 15.63 8.59
CA PHE A 9 -21.68 15.99 7.16
C PHE A 9 -20.78 17.22 6.96
N ARG A 10 -20.87 18.21 7.86
CA ARG A 10 -20.03 19.42 7.80
C ARG A 10 -18.54 19.14 8.07
N GLY A 11 -18.24 18.12 8.88
CA GLY A 11 -16.88 17.65 9.12
C GLY A 11 -16.24 17.01 7.88
N TRP A 12 -17.02 16.24 7.12
CA TRP A 12 -16.58 15.62 5.85
C TRP A 12 -16.24 16.66 4.77
N LEU A 13 -17.10 17.68 4.58
CA LEU A 13 -16.85 18.75 3.61
C LEU A 13 -15.65 19.65 3.96
N ARG A 14 -15.24 19.72 5.23
CA ARG A 14 -14.00 20.44 5.63
C ARG A 14 -12.72 19.66 5.29
N TRP A 15 -12.81 18.36 5.01
CA TRP A 15 -11.64 17.56 4.63
C TRP A 15 -11.22 17.82 3.17
N GLU A 16 -12.19 18.10 2.29
CA GLU A 16 -11.93 18.41 0.87
C GLU A 16 -11.20 19.75 0.66
N SER A 17 -11.27 20.68 1.61
CA SER A 17 -10.61 21.99 1.50
C SER A 17 -9.15 22.03 1.99
N TRP A 18 -8.65 20.94 2.56
CA TRP A 18 -7.26 20.86 3.06
C TRP A 18 -6.24 20.50 1.98
N MET A 19 -6.68 19.95 0.86
CA MET A 19 -5.80 19.59 -0.24
C MET A 19 -5.86 20.65 -1.34
N PRO A 20 -4.77 21.39 -1.60
CA PRO A 20 -4.75 22.36 -2.69
C PRO A 20 -4.99 21.66 -4.03
N GLY A 21 -5.76 22.30 -4.93
CA GLY A 21 -6.28 21.66 -6.15
C GLY A 21 -5.21 21.05 -7.08
N TRP A 22 -3.96 21.48 -6.97
CA TRP A 22 -2.83 20.86 -7.68
C TRP A 22 -2.55 19.42 -7.23
N VAL A 23 -2.82 19.08 -5.97
CA VAL A 23 -2.64 17.72 -5.43
C VAL A 23 -3.60 16.74 -6.11
N TRP A 24 -4.85 17.14 -6.31
CA TRP A 24 -5.82 16.34 -7.07
C TRP A 24 -5.38 16.13 -8.52
N GLY A 25 -4.82 17.17 -9.16
CA GLY A 25 -4.26 17.07 -10.50
C GLY A 25 -3.10 16.08 -10.58
N VAL A 26 -2.17 16.12 -9.62
CA VAL A 26 -1.03 15.19 -9.53
C VAL A 26 -1.51 13.76 -9.26
N LEU A 27 -2.48 13.57 -8.37
CA LEU A 27 -3.06 12.25 -8.10
C LEU A 27 -3.77 11.67 -9.33
N ALA A 28 -4.55 12.48 -10.05
CA ALA A 28 -5.22 12.05 -11.28
C ALA A 28 -4.22 11.68 -12.38
N LEU A 29 -3.18 12.49 -12.58
CA LEU A 29 -2.09 12.18 -13.51
C LEU A 29 -1.33 10.91 -13.09
N GLY A 30 -1.05 10.74 -11.80
CA GLY A 30 -0.40 9.54 -11.26
C GLY A 30 -1.24 8.29 -11.47
N ALA A 31 -2.55 8.36 -11.25
CA ALA A 31 -3.48 7.26 -11.48
C ALA A 31 -3.58 6.90 -12.98
N ALA A 32 -3.65 7.90 -13.86
CA ALA A 32 -3.68 7.68 -15.30
C ALA A 32 -2.36 7.07 -15.82
N ALA A 33 -1.22 7.59 -15.38
CA ALA A 33 0.10 7.09 -15.76
C ALA A 33 0.34 5.66 -15.25
N SER A 34 -0.05 5.37 -14.01
CA SER A 34 0.06 4.02 -13.45
C SER A 34 -0.89 3.03 -14.14
N GLY A 35 -2.13 3.42 -14.44
CA GLY A 35 -3.04 2.61 -15.25
C GLY A 35 -2.49 2.31 -16.66
N LEU A 36 -1.88 3.31 -17.31
CA LEU A 36 -1.28 3.14 -18.63
C LEU A 36 -0.03 2.25 -18.60
N ALA A 37 0.80 2.37 -17.57
CA ALA A 37 1.95 1.51 -17.36
C ALA A 37 1.53 0.06 -17.11
N LEU A 38 0.48 -0.16 -16.30
CA LEU A 38 -0.09 -1.48 -16.05
C LEU A 38 -0.67 -2.12 -17.33
N ALA A 39 -1.27 -1.34 -18.22
CA ALA A 39 -1.79 -1.84 -19.50
C ALA A 39 -0.69 -2.35 -20.45
N ARG A 40 0.55 -1.90 -20.29
CA ARG A 40 1.72 -2.37 -21.06
C ARG A 40 2.42 -3.57 -20.40
N LEU A 41 2.10 -3.90 -19.15
CA LEU A 41 2.71 -5.00 -18.42
C LEU A 41 1.95 -6.30 -18.65
N PRO A 42 2.64 -7.46 -18.68
CA PRO A 42 1.96 -8.75 -18.69
C PRO A 42 1.04 -8.87 -17.47
N LEU A 43 -0.15 -9.46 -17.67
CA LEU A 43 -1.22 -9.48 -16.67
C LEU A 43 -0.76 -10.00 -15.28
N LEU A 44 0.17 -10.96 -15.28
CA LEU A 44 0.79 -11.47 -14.06
C LEU A 44 1.53 -10.38 -13.27
N TRP A 45 2.36 -9.56 -13.94
CA TRP A 45 3.10 -8.48 -13.29
C TRP A 45 2.19 -7.36 -12.81
N ALA A 46 1.14 -7.05 -13.58
CA ALA A 46 0.12 -6.10 -13.16
C ALA A 46 -0.61 -6.58 -11.89
N GLY A 47 -0.97 -7.87 -11.84
CA GLY A 47 -1.60 -8.50 -10.68
C GLY A 47 -0.69 -8.49 -9.45
N ILE A 48 0.60 -8.84 -9.62
CA ILE A 48 1.59 -8.79 -8.53
C ILE A 48 1.74 -7.35 -8.02
N GLY A 49 1.87 -6.37 -8.90
CA GLY A 49 1.99 -4.96 -8.50
C GLY A 49 0.78 -4.45 -7.72
N LEU A 50 -0.44 -4.81 -8.18
CA LEU A 50 -1.67 -4.46 -7.48
C LEU A 50 -1.75 -5.13 -6.10
N LEU A 51 -1.40 -6.42 -6.01
CA LEU A 51 -1.36 -7.16 -4.75
C LEU A 51 -0.40 -6.51 -3.75
N VAL A 52 0.81 -6.15 -4.20
CA VAL A 52 1.81 -5.46 -3.37
C VAL A 52 1.26 -4.12 -2.86
N ALA A 53 0.62 -3.32 -3.73
CA ALA A 53 0.04 -2.04 -3.34
C ALA A 53 -1.06 -2.20 -2.28
N ILE A 54 -1.95 -3.19 -2.46
CA ILE A 54 -3.00 -3.49 -1.48
C ILE A 54 -2.40 -3.90 -0.14
N LEU A 55 -1.41 -4.81 -0.15
CA LEU A 55 -0.74 -5.26 1.07
C LEU A 55 -0.02 -4.11 1.79
N LEU A 56 0.62 -3.21 1.05
CA LEU A 56 1.25 -2.01 1.64
C LEU A 56 0.23 -1.11 2.33
N ILE A 57 -0.88 -0.80 1.66
CA ILE A 57 -1.95 0.02 2.24
C ILE A 57 -2.55 -0.67 3.47
N ALA A 58 -2.82 -1.97 3.37
CA ALA A 58 -3.36 -2.75 4.49
C ALA A 58 -2.40 -2.78 5.69
N THR A 59 -1.09 -2.92 5.44
CA THR A 59 -0.04 -2.87 6.48
C THR A 59 0.04 -1.50 7.14
N LEU A 60 -0.20 -0.42 6.38
CA LEU A 60 -0.25 0.94 6.93
C LEU A 60 -1.44 1.17 7.85
N ILE A 61 -2.59 0.56 7.53
CA ILE A 61 -3.81 0.64 8.32
C ILE A 61 -3.70 -0.23 9.57
N ASP A 62 -3.22 -1.46 9.41
CA ASP A 62 -3.03 -2.43 10.48
C ASP A 62 -1.69 -3.17 10.32
N PRO A 63 -0.70 -2.88 11.18
CA PRO A 63 0.63 -3.49 11.09
C PRO A 63 0.63 -5.01 11.34
N LEU A 64 -0.42 -5.57 11.97
CA LEU A 64 -0.56 -7.03 12.13
C LEU A 64 -0.73 -7.73 10.77
N VAL A 65 -1.32 -7.05 9.78
CA VAL A 65 -1.43 -7.57 8.42
C VAL A 65 -0.04 -7.71 7.80
N GLY A 66 0.82 -6.71 7.96
CA GLY A 66 2.22 -6.77 7.51
C GLY A 66 3.00 -7.90 8.20
N LEU A 67 2.83 -8.07 9.51
CA LEU A 67 3.44 -9.16 10.26
C LEU A 67 2.98 -10.54 9.75
N GLY A 68 1.69 -10.69 9.45
CA GLY A 68 1.15 -11.91 8.86
C GLY A 68 1.76 -12.23 7.50
N VAL A 69 1.93 -11.22 6.64
CA VAL A 69 2.60 -11.37 5.34
C VAL A 69 4.06 -11.81 5.51
N VAL A 70 4.79 -11.20 6.45
CA VAL A 70 6.17 -11.60 6.76
C VAL A 70 6.25 -13.04 7.23
N LEU A 71 5.33 -13.48 8.10
CA LEU A 71 5.29 -14.85 8.62
C LEU A 71 4.97 -15.88 7.53
N VAL A 72 4.18 -15.50 6.51
CA VAL A 72 3.87 -16.35 5.36
C VAL A 72 5.02 -16.38 4.35
N LEU A 73 5.68 -15.24 4.11
CA LEU A 73 6.80 -15.13 3.16
C LEU A 73 8.14 -15.60 3.72
N GLY A 74 8.35 -15.53 5.04
CA GLY A 74 9.58 -16.00 5.69
C GLY A 74 9.97 -17.44 5.32
N PRO A 75 9.06 -18.43 5.43
CA PRO A 75 9.38 -19.82 5.09
C PRO A 75 9.46 -20.09 3.58
N THR A 76 9.08 -19.14 2.71
CA THR A 76 9.23 -19.33 1.25
C THR A 76 10.62 -18.98 0.75
N LYS A 77 11.47 -18.34 1.58
CA LYS A 77 12.86 -18.00 1.22
C LYS A 77 13.64 -19.14 0.56
N PRO A 78 13.69 -20.38 1.11
CA PRO A 78 14.48 -21.45 0.51
C PRO A 78 14.00 -21.85 -0.89
N LEU A 79 12.70 -21.66 -1.18
CA LEU A 79 12.14 -21.91 -2.51
C LEU A 79 12.59 -20.81 -3.48
N THR A 80 12.55 -19.54 -3.05
CA THR A 80 13.06 -18.43 -3.88
C THR A 80 14.56 -18.51 -4.13
N ASP A 81 15.37 -18.88 -3.14
CA ASP A 81 16.82 -19.02 -3.32
C ASP A 81 17.18 -20.16 -4.29
N TYR A 82 16.33 -21.19 -4.37
CA TYR A 82 16.50 -22.28 -5.34
C TYR A 82 16.21 -21.84 -6.78
N PHE A 83 15.20 -21.00 -6.99
CA PHE A 83 14.78 -20.57 -8.34
C PHE A 83 15.43 -19.27 -8.81
N VAL A 84 15.82 -18.39 -7.88
CA VAL A 84 16.38 -17.05 -8.16
C VAL A 84 17.50 -16.75 -7.15
N PRO A 85 18.67 -17.40 -7.27
CA PRO A 85 19.78 -17.31 -6.30
C PRO A 85 20.46 -15.93 -6.23
N GLU A 86 20.20 -15.05 -7.21
CA GLU A 86 20.88 -13.75 -7.34
C GLU A 86 20.15 -12.59 -6.63
N LEU A 87 19.04 -12.84 -5.93
CA LEU A 87 18.31 -11.79 -5.21
C LEU A 87 19.13 -11.32 -3.99
N PRO A 88 19.66 -10.07 -4.00
CA PRO A 88 20.54 -9.59 -2.92
C PRO A 88 19.79 -9.28 -1.63
N LEU A 89 18.44 -9.19 -1.68
CA LEU A 89 17.58 -8.94 -0.53
C LEU A 89 16.43 -9.93 -0.49
N ASP A 90 16.22 -10.50 0.70
CA ASP A 90 15.14 -11.44 0.99
C ASP A 90 13.79 -10.70 1.07
N LEU A 91 12.77 -11.20 0.37
CA LEU A 91 11.42 -10.64 0.38
C LEU A 91 10.84 -10.55 1.80
N GLY A 92 11.17 -11.52 2.67
CA GLY A 92 10.78 -11.49 4.08
C GLY A 92 11.40 -10.31 4.83
N GLN A 93 12.66 -9.97 4.54
CA GLN A 93 13.34 -8.82 5.15
C GLN A 93 12.74 -7.50 4.67
N ILE A 94 12.45 -7.35 3.38
CA ILE A 94 11.78 -6.16 2.83
C ILE A 94 10.42 -5.96 3.53
N ALA A 95 9.62 -7.02 3.60
CA ALA A 95 8.31 -6.96 4.25
C ALA A 95 8.41 -6.61 5.74
N LEU A 96 9.45 -7.09 6.44
CA LEU A 96 9.69 -6.79 7.85
C LEU A 96 10.09 -5.32 8.04
N ILE A 97 11.00 -4.79 7.22
CA ILE A 97 11.40 -3.37 7.24
C ILE A 97 10.19 -2.47 7.02
N VAL A 98 9.36 -2.79 6.03
CA VAL A 98 8.12 -2.05 5.74
C VAL A 98 7.15 -2.10 6.91
N THR A 99 6.94 -3.28 7.50
CA THR A 99 6.03 -3.46 8.64
C THR A 99 6.51 -2.66 9.85
N LEU A 100 7.80 -2.71 10.18
CA LEU A 100 8.38 -1.92 11.27
C LEU A 100 8.29 -0.41 11.00
N GLY A 101 8.53 0.03 9.76
CA GLY A 101 8.38 1.43 9.38
C GLY A 101 6.93 1.91 9.52
N ALA A 102 5.96 1.12 9.07
CA ALA A 102 4.53 1.40 9.24
C ALA A 102 4.13 1.46 10.72
N TRP A 103 4.63 0.51 11.52
CA TRP A 103 4.37 0.50 12.95
C TRP A 103 4.98 1.73 13.65
N PHE A 104 6.19 2.14 13.27
CA PHE A 104 6.83 3.34 13.82
C PHE A 104 6.04 4.61 13.47
N LEU A 105 5.52 4.71 12.24
CA LEU A 105 4.63 5.81 11.83
C LEU A 105 3.30 5.82 12.58
N HIS A 106 2.78 4.65 12.95
CA HIS A 106 1.53 4.53 13.71
C HIS A 106 1.73 4.81 15.20
N ALA A 107 2.92 4.52 15.74
CA ALA A 107 3.26 4.70 17.15
C ALA A 107 3.82 6.10 17.50
N ALA A 108 4.22 6.90 16.50
CA ALA A 108 4.72 8.27 16.64
C ALA A 108 3.58 9.30 16.61
#